data_AF-A0A3B4WII6-F1
#
_entry.id   AF-A0A3B4WII6-F1
#
_cell.length_a   1.000
_cell.length_b   1.000
_cell.length_c   1.000
_cell.angle_alpha   90.00
_cell.angle_beta   90.00
_cell.angle_gamma   90.00
#
_symmetry.space_group_name_H-M   'P 1'
#
loop_
_entity.id
_entity.type
_entity.pdbx_description
1 polymer ?
#
loop_
_entity_poly.entity_id
_entity_poly.type
_entity_poly.pdbx_seq_one_letter_code
_entity_poly.pdbx_strand_id
1 'polypeptide(L)'
;MLWTIFLLLNGLLILVLLYSTRRRQKNEPPLDKGLIPWLGHALEFGKDAAKFLARMKEKHGDIFTVCVAGHYVTVLLDPNSFDAIINDTVFLDFTRARNQLLKRIFSLQLPSIKPTAERKWMEWKCWLKSSKNACLVGCFSFQCNAGPAAFWLLGFLLTHPEAMEAVKSEIRCLTLQDTSLQHPPINPLEAHSTPVFDSVLSETLRLTAAVMINREVVQDKILRMANGKEYHLRQGDRVCLFPFLSPQMDPEIHQDPQIFKYDRFLNEDITVKDKFYKKEKRLKYYTLPWGAGKNICVGKEFAVTAIKQFVFLLLTHLDMEMCDPEAKLPPVNPSRYGFGMLQPDGDLQVRYRLKMPQHKM
;
A
#
# COMPACT_ATOMS: atom_id res chain seq x y z
N MET A 1 44.79 31.14 18.08
CA MET A 1 43.44 31.16 18.70
C MET A 1 42.34 30.58 17.81
N LEU A 2 42.26 30.89 16.50
CA LEU A 2 41.21 30.34 15.63
C LEU A 2 41.28 28.79 15.49
N TRP A 3 42.47 28.23 15.32
CA TRP A 3 42.67 26.77 15.19
C TRP A 3 42.32 25.97 16.45
N THR A 4 42.60 26.52 17.63
CA THR A 4 42.26 25.88 18.91
C THR A 4 40.75 25.87 19.15
N ILE A 5 40.06 26.97 18.80
CA ILE A 5 38.59 27.04 18.85
C ILE A 5 37.97 26.05 17.85
N PHE A 6 38.51 25.97 16.63
CA PHE A 6 38.05 25.03 15.62
C PHE A 6 38.22 23.56 16.06
N LEU A 7 39.37 23.19 16.65
CA LEU A 7 39.60 21.84 17.17
C LEU A 7 38.70 21.50 18.36
N LEU A 8 38.46 22.46 19.26
CA LEU A 8 37.55 22.27 20.40
C LEU A 8 36.09 22.12 19.95
N LEU A 9 35.64 22.91 18.96
CA LEU A 9 34.29 22.80 18.39
C LEU A 9 34.09 21.46 17.67
N ASN A 10 35.07 21.00 16.89
CA ASN A 10 35.01 19.69 16.25
C ASN A 10 35.07 18.55 17.26
N GLY A 11 35.94 18.65 18.28
CA GLY A 11 36.02 17.66 19.36
C GLY A 11 34.71 17.56 20.15
N LEU A 12 34.09 18.70 20.48
CA LEU A 12 32.79 18.74 21.13
C LEU A 12 31.69 18.18 20.23
N LEU A 13 31.69 18.50 18.93
CA LEU A 13 30.75 17.95 17.96
C LEU A 13 30.88 16.42 17.88
N ILE A 14 32.10 15.89 17.79
CA ILE A 14 32.37 14.45 17.77
C ILE A 14 31.90 13.79 19.07
N LEU A 15 32.17 14.40 20.24
CA LEU A 15 31.69 13.92 21.53
C LEU A 15 30.16 13.91 21.61
N VAL A 16 29.50 14.98 21.16
CA VAL A 16 28.04 15.06 21.09
C VAL A 16 27.52 13.96 20.16
N LEU A 17 28.11 13.75 18.98
CA LEU A 17 27.68 12.69 18.05
C LEU A 17 27.91 11.29 18.64
N LEU A 18 29.00 11.04 19.35
CA LEU A 18 29.29 9.75 19.97
C LEU A 18 28.37 9.44 21.16
N TYR A 19 28.06 10.44 22.00
CA TYR A 19 27.24 10.27 23.20
C TYR A 19 25.73 10.47 22.98
N SER A 20 25.30 11.20 21.95
CA SER A 20 23.88 11.37 21.59
C SER A 20 23.33 10.23 20.72
N THR A 21 24.20 9.35 20.18
CA THR A 21 23.72 8.26 19.34
C THR A 21 23.19 7.10 20.17
N ARG A 22 21.90 6.80 19.98
CA ARG A 22 21.19 5.68 20.64
C ARG A 22 21.98 4.38 20.58
N ARG A 23 22.08 3.64 21.68
CA ARG A 23 22.58 2.26 21.67
C ARG A 23 21.42 1.27 21.81
N ARG A 24 21.57 0.09 21.19
CA ARG A 24 20.64 -1.03 21.31
C ARG A 24 20.69 -1.55 22.75
N GLN A 25 19.53 -1.65 23.40
CA GLN A 25 19.38 -2.27 24.71
C GLN A 25 19.17 -3.79 24.57
N LYS A 26 19.18 -4.50 25.70
CA LYS A 26 18.89 -5.94 25.73
C LYS A 26 17.48 -6.18 25.17
N ASN A 27 17.34 -7.18 24.31
CA ASN A 27 16.08 -7.56 23.66
C ASN A 27 15.45 -6.50 22.74
N GLU A 28 16.10 -5.38 22.43
CA GLU A 28 15.65 -4.53 21.32
C GLU A 28 15.97 -5.20 19.97
N PRO A 29 15.19 -4.91 18.90
CA PRO A 29 15.52 -5.36 17.56
C PRO A 29 16.93 -4.92 17.11
N PRO A 30 17.54 -5.63 16.14
CA PRO A 30 18.80 -5.19 15.53
C PRO A 30 18.74 -3.73 15.10
N LEU A 31 19.69 -2.91 15.56
CA LEU A 31 19.73 -1.48 15.30
C LEU A 31 20.74 -1.17 14.19
N ASP A 32 20.28 -0.58 13.11
CA ASP A 32 21.10 -0.11 11.99
C ASP A 32 20.96 1.41 11.82
N LYS A 33 22.01 2.14 12.21
CA LYS A 33 21.98 3.61 12.22
C LYS A 33 22.34 4.24 10.87
N GLY A 34 22.96 3.48 9.97
CA GLY A 34 23.66 4.04 8.81
C GLY A 34 24.96 4.76 9.19
N LEU A 35 25.67 5.25 8.16
CA LEU A 35 26.98 5.88 8.30
C LEU A 35 26.90 7.35 8.73
N ILE A 36 25.82 8.04 8.35
CA ILE A 36 25.68 9.49 8.58
C ILE A 36 24.99 9.71 9.93
N PRO A 37 25.65 10.33 10.92
CA PRO A 37 25.04 10.61 12.21
C PRO A 37 23.75 11.44 12.08
N TRP A 38 22.77 11.16 12.93
CA TRP A 38 21.42 11.74 12.93
C TRP A 38 20.59 11.46 11.65
N LEU A 39 21.12 11.70 10.45
CA LEU A 39 20.41 11.48 9.19
C LEU A 39 20.11 10.00 8.94
N GLY A 40 21.06 9.14 9.30
CA GLY A 40 21.02 7.70 9.10
C GLY A 40 20.76 7.32 7.65
N HIS A 41 19.71 6.53 7.43
CA HIS A 41 19.32 5.97 6.13
C HIS A 41 18.32 6.85 5.35
N ALA A 42 18.08 8.10 5.76
CA ALA A 42 16.99 8.91 5.21
C ALA A 42 17.02 9.10 3.69
N LEU A 43 18.20 9.34 3.11
CA LEU A 43 18.34 9.56 1.66
C LEU A 43 18.03 8.28 0.88
N GLU A 44 18.53 7.14 1.34
CA GLU A 44 18.32 5.87 0.68
C GLU A 44 16.87 5.39 0.82
N PHE A 45 16.32 5.49 2.03
CA PHE A 45 14.91 5.21 2.30
C PHE A 45 13.99 6.09 1.45
N GLY A 46 14.30 7.38 1.31
CA GLY A 46 13.51 8.31 0.50
C GLY A 46 13.62 8.08 -1.00
N LYS A 47 14.75 7.54 -1.48
CA LYS A 47 14.97 7.25 -2.90
C LYS A 47 14.21 6.01 -3.36
N ASP A 48 14.30 4.92 -2.60
CA ASP A 48 13.60 3.67 -2.91
C ASP A 48 13.41 2.87 -1.61
N ALA A 49 12.26 3.08 -0.98
CA ALA A 49 11.97 2.47 0.31
C ALA A 49 11.82 0.94 0.21
N ALA A 50 11.30 0.42 -0.90
CA ALA A 50 11.11 -1.03 -1.06
C ALA A 50 12.45 -1.75 -1.19
N LYS A 51 13.33 -1.27 -2.06
CA LYS A 51 14.69 -1.84 -2.22
C LYS A 51 15.51 -1.71 -0.94
N PHE A 52 15.43 -0.56 -0.28
CA PHE A 52 16.10 -0.35 1.01
C PHE A 52 15.64 -1.37 2.07
N LEU A 53 14.32 -1.52 2.25
CA LEU A 53 13.75 -2.43 3.24
C LEU A 53 13.99 -3.90 2.89
N ALA A 54 14.00 -4.26 1.61
CA ALA A 54 14.34 -5.62 1.15
C ALA A 54 15.76 -6.00 1.57
N ARG A 55 16.74 -5.12 1.34
CA ARG A 55 18.12 -5.34 1.78
C ARG A 55 18.23 -5.39 3.31
N MET A 56 17.49 -4.56 4.02
CA MET A 56 17.49 -4.60 5.49
C MET A 56 16.85 -5.89 6.04
N LYS A 57 15.82 -6.42 5.37
CA LYS A 57 15.24 -7.74 5.66
C LYS A 57 16.28 -8.84 5.47
N GLU A 58 17.02 -8.82 4.36
CA GLU A 58 18.08 -9.79 4.10
C GLU A 58 19.18 -9.74 5.17
N LYS A 59 19.57 -8.53 5.60
CA LYS A 59 20.63 -8.31 6.59
C LYS A 59 20.23 -8.69 8.02
N HIS A 60 19.00 -8.35 8.44
CA HIS A 60 18.60 -8.39 9.85
C HIS A 60 17.41 -9.31 10.14
N GLY A 61 16.74 -9.83 9.10
CA GLY A 61 15.55 -10.67 9.21
C GLY A 61 14.24 -9.88 9.24
N ASP A 62 13.18 -10.51 9.77
CA ASP A 62 11.81 -9.97 9.71
C ASP A 62 11.53 -8.82 10.71
N ILE A 63 12.47 -8.46 11.57
CA ILE A 63 12.34 -7.31 12.48
C ILE A 63 13.68 -6.61 12.71
N PHE A 64 13.71 -5.29 12.57
CA PHE A 64 14.91 -4.47 12.75
C PHE A 64 14.55 -2.99 12.96
N THR A 65 15.46 -2.20 13.53
CA THR A 65 15.30 -0.77 13.78
C THR A 65 16.29 0.02 12.93
N VAL A 66 15.79 0.98 12.14
CA VAL A 66 16.62 1.88 11.32
C VAL A 66 16.53 3.32 11.81
N CYS A 67 17.62 4.07 11.70
CA CYS A 67 17.61 5.53 11.89
C CYS A 67 17.27 6.22 10.56
N VAL A 68 16.25 7.08 10.56
CA VAL A 68 15.78 7.85 9.40
C VAL A 68 15.50 9.27 9.87
N ALA A 69 16.39 10.22 9.52
CA ALA A 69 16.26 11.64 9.80
C ALA A 69 15.98 11.95 11.29
N GLY A 70 16.80 11.35 12.17
CA GLY A 70 16.72 11.52 13.63
C GLY A 70 15.65 10.65 14.31
N HIS A 71 14.80 9.97 13.55
CA HIS A 71 13.79 9.05 14.08
C HIS A 71 14.26 7.60 13.99
N TYR A 72 13.94 6.81 15.00
CA TYR A 72 14.17 5.37 14.97
C TYR A 72 12.87 4.66 14.61
N VAL A 73 12.92 3.87 13.54
CA VAL A 73 11.78 3.16 12.98
C VAL A 73 12.06 1.67 13.04
N THR A 74 11.32 0.96 13.89
CA THR A 74 11.30 -0.50 13.94
C THR A 74 10.38 -1.02 12.85
N VAL A 75 10.94 -1.74 11.89
CA VAL A 75 10.21 -2.37 10.79
C VAL A 75 9.90 -3.81 11.16
N LEU A 76 8.65 -4.24 10.94
CA LEU A 76 8.18 -5.61 11.14
C LEU A 76 7.60 -6.15 9.82
N LEU A 77 8.13 -7.28 9.36
CA LEU A 77 7.83 -7.89 8.05
C LEU A 77 7.28 -9.32 8.14
N ASP A 78 7.13 -9.87 9.33
CA ASP A 78 6.46 -11.16 9.54
C ASP A 78 4.93 -10.98 9.58
N PRO A 79 4.18 -11.45 8.56
CA PRO A 79 2.74 -11.26 8.47
C PRO A 79 1.97 -11.97 9.58
N ASN A 80 2.52 -13.04 10.16
CA ASN A 80 1.93 -13.74 11.29
C ASN A 80 1.99 -12.91 12.58
N SER A 81 2.83 -11.88 12.63
CA SER A 81 3.03 -10.99 13.78
C SER A 81 2.32 -9.64 13.62
N PHE A 82 1.67 -9.36 12.48
CA PHE A 82 1.04 -8.05 12.21
C PHE A 82 -0.10 -7.72 13.18
N ASP A 83 -0.89 -8.71 13.61
CA ASP A 83 -1.99 -8.52 14.56
C ASP A 83 -1.52 -7.90 15.89
N ALA A 84 -0.29 -8.19 16.33
CA ALA A 84 0.27 -7.63 17.56
C ALA A 84 0.48 -6.11 17.49
N ILE A 85 0.63 -5.58 16.28
CA ILE A 85 0.78 -4.13 16.01
C ILE A 85 -0.56 -3.49 15.63
N ILE A 86 -1.37 -4.19 14.83
CA ILE A 86 -2.62 -3.64 14.28
C ILE A 86 -3.70 -3.53 15.36
N ASN A 87 -3.79 -4.51 16.26
CA ASN A 87 -4.88 -4.57 17.25
C ASN A 87 -4.58 -3.75 18.51
N ASP A 88 -3.32 -3.43 18.79
CA ASP A 88 -2.95 -2.59 19.91
C ASP A 88 -3.09 -1.11 19.52
N THR A 89 -4.15 -0.47 20.00
CA THR A 89 -4.39 0.97 19.78
C THR A 89 -4.07 1.81 21.02
N VAL A 90 -3.61 1.20 22.12
CA VAL A 90 -3.35 1.89 23.38
C VAL A 90 -1.89 2.32 23.44
N PHE A 91 -0.98 1.39 23.13
CA PHE A 91 0.46 1.63 23.21
C PHE A 91 1.06 1.99 21.84
N LEU A 92 0.31 1.77 20.76
CA LEU A 92 0.73 2.06 19.39
C LEU A 92 -0.27 3.03 18.74
N ASP A 93 0.04 4.32 18.78
CA ASP A 93 -0.84 5.37 18.27
C ASP A 93 -0.61 5.64 16.78
N PHE A 94 -1.70 5.80 16.05
CA PHE A 94 -1.70 6.26 14.66
C PHE A 94 -2.03 7.77 14.55
N THR A 95 -2.74 8.30 15.54
CA THR A 95 -3.33 9.65 15.52
C THR A 95 -2.25 10.72 15.40
N ARG A 96 -1.17 10.61 16.18
CA ARG A 96 -0.06 11.57 16.16
C ARG A 96 0.65 11.60 14.81
N ALA A 97 0.96 10.43 14.24
CA ALA A 97 1.55 10.32 12.91
C ALA A 97 0.65 10.92 11.83
N ARG A 98 -0.65 10.58 11.84
CA ARG A 98 -1.67 11.14 10.93
C ARG A 98 -1.76 12.66 11.04
N ASN A 99 -1.86 13.20 12.26
CA ASN A 99 -1.99 14.64 12.48
C ASN A 99 -0.74 15.41 12.01
N GLN A 100 0.45 14.83 12.21
CA GLN A 100 1.68 15.41 11.69
C GLN A 100 1.71 15.44 10.16
N LEU A 101 1.23 14.37 9.51
CA LEU A 101 1.11 14.31 8.05
C LEU A 101 0.09 15.33 7.52
N LEU A 102 -1.10 15.39 8.11
CA LEU A 102 -2.14 16.36 7.72
C LEU A 102 -1.65 17.81 7.85
N LYS A 103 -0.93 18.12 8.93
CA LYS A 103 -0.35 19.45 9.12
C LYS A 103 0.74 19.76 8.10
N ARG A 104 1.63 18.81 7.80
CA ARG A 104 2.78 19.03 6.89
C ARG A 104 2.39 19.05 5.42
N ILE A 105 1.49 18.16 5.00
CA ILE A 105 1.13 17.97 3.59
C ILE A 105 -0.02 18.90 3.19
N PHE A 106 -1.02 19.05 4.06
CA PHE A 106 -2.26 19.75 3.73
C PHE A 106 -2.47 21.02 4.55
N SER A 107 -1.54 21.40 5.43
CA SER A 107 -1.70 22.53 6.34
C SER A 107 -3.03 22.47 7.10
N LEU A 108 -3.42 21.26 7.51
CA LEU A 108 -4.68 20.98 8.20
C LEU A 108 -4.43 20.55 9.64
N GLN A 109 -5.07 21.23 10.59
CA GLN A 109 -5.11 20.82 11.99
C GLN A 109 -6.53 20.40 12.34
N LEU A 110 -6.68 19.15 12.78
CA LEU A 110 -7.96 18.64 13.26
C LEU A 110 -8.20 19.08 14.71
N PRO A 111 -9.45 19.45 15.07
CA PRO A 111 -9.75 20.05 16.38
C PRO A 111 -9.90 19.02 17.52
N SER A 112 -9.96 17.73 17.20
CA SER A 112 -10.18 16.65 18.18
C SER A 112 -9.37 15.42 17.80
N ILE A 113 -9.11 14.53 18.76
CA ILE A 113 -8.56 13.19 18.51
C ILE A 113 -9.69 12.17 18.26
N LYS A 114 -10.94 12.51 18.60
CA LYS A 114 -12.09 11.60 18.49
C LYS A 114 -12.53 11.47 17.02
N PRO A 115 -12.45 10.27 16.41
CA PRO A 115 -12.76 10.09 14.98
C PRO A 115 -14.16 10.53 14.56
N THR A 116 -15.15 10.37 15.44
CA THR A 116 -16.54 10.79 15.18
C THR A 116 -16.72 12.31 15.18
N ALA A 117 -16.01 13.02 16.06
CA ALA A 117 -16.02 14.48 16.09
C ALA A 117 -15.25 15.06 14.89
N GLU A 118 -14.12 14.46 14.52
CA GLU A 118 -13.36 14.83 13.33
C GLU A 118 -14.18 14.62 12.04
N ARG A 119 -14.87 13.48 11.92
CA ARG A 119 -15.72 13.19 10.76
C ARG A 119 -16.80 14.26 10.60
N LYS A 120 -17.57 14.53 11.65
CA LYS A 120 -18.61 15.58 11.62
C LYS A 120 -18.02 16.95 11.27
N TRP A 121 -16.86 17.28 11.82
CA TRP A 121 -16.18 18.54 11.52
C TRP A 121 -15.73 18.63 10.06
N MET A 122 -15.15 17.55 9.51
CA MET A 122 -14.74 17.50 8.10
C MET A 122 -15.94 17.55 7.15
N GLU A 123 -17.00 16.80 7.44
CA GLU A 123 -18.27 16.84 6.69
C GLU A 123 -18.83 18.26 6.66
N TRP A 124 -18.95 18.90 7.82
CA TRP A 124 -19.47 20.26 7.95
C TRP A 124 -18.61 21.29 7.19
N LYS A 125 -17.28 21.21 7.30
CA LYS A 125 -16.35 22.14 6.62
C LYS A 125 -16.31 21.93 5.10
N CYS A 126 -16.40 20.70 4.61
CA CYS A 126 -16.45 20.40 3.18
C CYS A 126 -17.77 20.87 2.57
N TRP A 127 -18.90 20.60 3.25
CA TRP A 127 -20.23 21.03 2.81
C TRP A 127 -20.34 22.56 2.68
N LEU A 128 -19.81 23.30 3.65
CA LEU A 128 -19.83 24.77 3.63
C LEU A 128 -18.75 25.39 2.71
N LYS A 129 -17.98 24.59 1.96
CA LYS A 129 -16.78 25.03 1.19
C LYS A 129 -15.84 25.94 2.00
N SER A 130 -15.85 25.80 3.33
CA SER A 130 -15.26 26.78 4.26
C SER A 130 -13.82 26.45 4.62
N SER A 131 -13.27 25.33 4.13
CA SER A 131 -11.85 24.97 4.28
C SER A 131 -11.34 24.23 3.04
N LYS A 132 -10.58 24.94 2.20
CA LYS A 132 -9.95 24.38 0.99
C LYS A 132 -9.07 23.17 1.30
N ASN A 133 -8.33 23.22 2.41
CA ASN A 133 -7.42 22.17 2.85
C ASN A 133 -8.15 20.89 3.26
N ALA A 134 -9.31 21.00 3.93
CA ALA A 134 -10.12 19.84 4.28
C ALA A 134 -10.70 19.16 3.03
N CYS A 135 -11.19 19.95 2.06
CA CYS A 135 -11.64 19.42 0.78
C CYS A 135 -10.51 18.73 0.00
N LEU A 136 -9.29 19.28 0.03
CA LEU A 136 -8.13 18.69 -0.63
C LEU A 136 -7.74 17.33 0.00
N VAL A 137 -7.77 17.21 1.32
CA VAL A 137 -7.56 15.93 2.02
C VAL A 137 -8.61 14.91 1.64
N GLY A 138 -9.89 15.31 1.59
CA GLY A 138 -10.98 14.46 1.14
C GLY A 138 -10.76 13.97 -0.30
N CYS A 139 -10.54 14.90 -1.23
CA CYS A 139 -10.29 14.60 -2.63
C CYS A 139 -9.09 13.64 -2.80
N PHE A 140 -7.96 13.94 -2.14
CA PHE A 140 -6.80 13.06 -2.15
C PHE A 140 -7.14 11.65 -1.65
N SER A 141 -7.82 11.55 -0.50
CA SER A 141 -8.17 10.25 0.12
C SER A 141 -9.09 9.41 -0.76
N PHE A 142 -10.00 10.03 -1.51
CA PHE A 142 -10.95 9.33 -2.38
C PHE A 142 -10.38 9.00 -3.77
N GLN A 143 -9.55 9.88 -4.35
CA GLN A 143 -9.21 9.81 -5.78
C GLN A 143 -7.80 9.29 -6.07
N CYS A 144 -6.87 9.35 -5.12
CA CYS A 144 -5.44 9.12 -5.42
C CYS A 144 -5.08 7.66 -5.75
N ASN A 145 -5.95 6.70 -5.46
CA ASN A 145 -5.64 5.26 -5.56
C ASN A 145 -6.42 4.53 -6.68
N ALA A 146 -7.72 4.82 -6.84
CA ALA A 146 -8.57 4.05 -7.76
C ALA A 146 -8.14 4.19 -9.23
N GLY A 147 -7.79 5.41 -9.67
CA GLY A 147 -7.27 5.66 -11.02
C GLY A 147 -5.98 4.89 -11.32
N PRO A 148 -4.92 5.02 -10.49
CA PRO A 148 -3.71 4.21 -10.65
C PRO A 148 -3.96 2.70 -10.60
N ALA A 149 -4.87 2.21 -9.76
CA ALA A 149 -5.23 0.79 -9.73
C ALA A 149 -5.87 0.33 -11.06
N ALA A 150 -6.79 1.13 -11.62
CA ALA A 150 -7.38 0.85 -12.92
C ALA A 150 -6.35 0.89 -14.06
N PHE A 151 -5.40 1.83 -14.01
CA PHE A 151 -4.27 1.89 -14.96
C PHE A 151 -3.48 0.58 -14.96
N TRP A 152 -3.03 0.12 -13.80
CA TRP A 152 -2.25 -1.12 -13.71
C TRP A 152 -3.07 -2.33 -14.15
N LEU A 153 -4.33 -2.41 -13.75
CA LEU A 153 -5.23 -3.50 -14.13
C LEU A 153 -5.36 -3.60 -15.66
N LEU A 154 -5.72 -2.49 -16.33
CA LEU A 154 -5.84 -2.45 -17.78
C LEU A 154 -4.51 -2.72 -18.48
N GLY A 155 -3.41 -2.19 -17.93
CA GLY A 155 -2.07 -2.43 -18.44
C GLY A 155 -1.67 -3.91 -18.36
N PHE A 156 -1.96 -4.60 -17.26
CA PHE A 156 -1.73 -6.04 -17.14
C PHE A 156 -2.59 -6.82 -18.13
N LEU A 157 -3.88 -6.49 -18.27
CA LEU A 157 -4.73 -7.15 -19.26
C LEU A 157 -4.21 -6.95 -20.70
N LEU A 158 -3.81 -5.73 -21.08
CA LEU A 158 -3.31 -5.44 -22.43
C LEU A 158 -2.00 -6.17 -22.75
N THR A 159 -1.19 -6.48 -21.74
CA THR A 159 0.08 -7.19 -21.88
C THR A 159 -0.03 -8.70 -21.68
N HIS A 160 -1.21 -9.21 -21.29
CA HIS A 160 -1.48 -10.64 -21.03
C HIS A 160 -2.77 -11.06 -21.76
N PRO A 161 -2.69 -11.46 -23.04
CA PRO A 161 -3.85 -11.80 -23.86
C PRO A 161 -4.76 -12.87 -23.25
N GLU A 162 -4.19 -13.85 -22.54
CA GLU A 162 -4.90 -14.89 -21.82
C GLU A 162 -5.79 -14.33 -20.69
N ALA A 163 -5.27 -13.36 -19.93
CA ALA A 163 -6.02 -12.69 -18.88
C ALA A 163 -7.12 -11.78 -19.46
N MET A 164 -6.80 -11.05 -20.53
CA MET A 164 -7.76 -10.22 -21.26
C MET A 164 -8.94 -11.06 -21.77
N GLU A 165 -8.66 -12.21 -22.37
CA GLU A 165 -9.70 -13.07 -22.93
C GLU A 165 -10.54 -13.74 -21.84
N ALA A 166 -9.92 -14.14 -20.71
CA ALA A 166 -10.65 -14.69 -19.57
C ALA A 166 -11.65 -13.67 -18.98
N VAL A 167 -11.23 -12.40 -18.81
CA VAL A 167 -12.11 -11.32 -18.34
C VAL A 167 -13.18 -10.99 -19.37
N LYS A 168 -12.83 -10.88 -20.66
CA LYS A 168 -13.83 -10.64 -21.72
C LYS A 168 -14.87 -11.77 -21.81
N SER A 169 -14.44 -13.01 -21.62
CA SER A 169 -15.34 -14.18 -21.58
C SER A 169 -16.32 -14.07 -20.42
N GLU A 170 -15.83 -13.74 -19.22
CA GLU A 170 -16.66 -13.50 -18.04
C GLU A 170 -17.69 -12.38 -18.29
N ILE A 171 -17.28 -11.26 -18.88
CA ILE A 171 -18.17 -10.14 -19.23
C ILE A 171 -19.24 -10.57 -20.25
N ARG A 172 -18.88 -11.33 -21.30
CA ARG A 172 -19.84 -11.81 -22.31
C ARG A 172 -20.90 -12.71 -21.69
N CYS A 173 -20.51 -13.61 -20.78
CA CYS A 173 -21.46 -14.47 -20.07
C CYS A 173 -22.49 -13.66 -19.26
N LEU A 174 -22.07 -12.54 -18.66
CA LEU A 174 -23.00 -11.65 -17.95
C LEU A 174 -23.95 -10.92 -18.89
N THR A 175 -23.44 -10.41 -20.02
CA THR A 175 -24.26 -9.68 -21.00
C THR A 175 -25.31 -10.59 -21.67
N LEU A 176 -24.98 -11.88 -21.87
CA LEU A 176 -25.92 -12.87 -22.44
C LEU A 176 -27.06 -13.24 -21.48
N GLN A 177 -26.88 -13.05 -20.17
CA GLN A 177 -27.92 -13.29 -19.15
C GLN A 177 -28.87 -12.09 -18.99
N ASP A 178 -28.47 -10.89 -19.44
CA ASP A 178 -29.21 -9.65 -19.26
C ASP A 178 -30.10 -9.33 -20.48
N THR A 179 -31.17 -10.11 -20.65
CA THR A 179 -32.15 -9.97 -21.76
C THR A 179 -33.15 -8.81 -21.60
N SER A 180 -33.02 -7.93 -20.60
CA SER A 180 -33.98 -6.84 -20.35
C SER A 180 -33.48 -5.46 -20.76
N LEU A 181 -33.55 -5.16 -22.05
CA LEU A 181 -33.37 -3.81 -22.63
C LEU A 181 -34.51 -2.82 -22.30
N GLN A 182 -35.13 -2.87 -21.11
CA GLN A 182 -36.23 -1.94 -20.75
C GLN A 182 -36.12 -1.27 -19.38
N HIS A 183 -35.16 -1.62 -18.53
CA HIS A 183 -34.87 -0.85 -17.31
C HIS A 183 -33.37 -0.81 -17.04
N PRO A 184 -32.76 0.37 -16.80
CA PRO A 184 -31.39 0.41 -16.31
C PRO A 184 -31.38 -0.15 -14.89
N PRO A 185 -30.67 -1.25 -14.59
CA PRO A 185 -30.51 -1.67 -13.22
C PRO A 185 -29.80 -0.54 -12.47
N ILE A 186 -30.32 -0.16 -11.29
CA ILE A 186 -29.74 0.87 -10.44
C ILE A 186 -28.34 0.45 -9.91
N ASN A 187 -27.94 -0.81 -10.08
CA ASN A 187 -26.56 -1.29 -9.95
C ASN A 187 -26.38 -2.70 -10.59
N PRO A 188 -25.97 -2.83 -11.87
CA PRO A 188 -25.87 -4.13 -12.55
C PRO A 188 -24.74 -5.04 -12.04
N LEU A 189 -23.73 -4.51 -11.35
CA LEU A 189 -22.52 -5.25 -10.98
C LEU A 189 -22.52 -5.85 -9.57
N GLU A 190 -23.50 -5.53 -8.72
CA GLU A 190 -23.57 -6.09 -7.35
C GLU A 190 -24.20 -7.49 -7.31
N ALA A 191 -24.91 -7.91 -8.37
CA ALA A 191 -25.68 -9.15 -8.38
C ALA A 191 -24.94 -10.37 -8.97
N HIS A 192 -23.81 -10.17 -9.66
CA HIS A 192 -23.14 -11.25 -10.40
C HIS A 192 -21.73 -11.52 -9.87
N SER A 193 -21.43 -12.81 -9.66
CA SER A 193 -20.09 -13.28 -9.28
C SER A 193 -19.13 -13.13 -10.46
N THR A 194 -18.00 -12.44 -10.25
CA THR A 194 -16.94 -12.24 -11.26
C THR A 194 -15.60 -12.73 -10.73
N PRO A 195 -15.45 -14.04 -10.45
CA PRO A 195 -14.26 -14.58 -9.80
C PRO A 195 -12.97 -14.29 -10.58
N VAL A 196 -13.01 -14.29 -11.92
CA VAL A 196 -11.84 -14.02 -12.75
C VAL A 196 -11.41 -12.56 -12.61
N PHE A 197 -12.35 -11.62 -12.77
CA PHE A 197 -12.05 -10.21 -12.56
C PHE A 197 -11.58 -9.93 -11.13
N ASP A 198 -12.19 -10.55 -10.12
CA ASP A 198 -11.82 -10.34 -8.72
C ASP A 198 -10.40 -10.87 -8.42
N SER A 199 -10.00 -11.98 -9.07
CA SER A 199 -8.62 -12.47 -9.02
C SER A 199 -7.64 -11.52 -9.73
N VAL A 200 -7.97 -11.04 -10.93
CA VAL A 200 -7.18 -10.04 -11.68
C VAL A 200 -6.96 -8.77 -10.85
N LEU A 201 -8.03 -8.26 -10.23
CA LEU A 201 -7.96 -7.08 -9.37
C LEU A 201 -7.10 -7.37 -8.13
N SER A 202 -7.27 -8.52 -7.51
CA SER A 202 -6.48 -8.93 -6.34
C SER A 202 -4.99 -9.05 -6.67
N GLU A 203 -4.63 -9.59 -7.84
CA GLU A 203 -3.25 -9.68 -8.32
C GLU A 203 -2.67 -8.32 -8.67
N THR A 204 -3.45 -7.47 -9.34
CA THR A 204 -3.06 -6.09 -9.63
C THR A 204 -2.71 -5.36 -8.33
N LEU A 205 -3.60 -5.44 -7.34
CA LEU A 205 -3.41 -4.80 -6.04
C LEU A 205 -2.23 -5.42 -5.27
N ARG A 206 -2.01 -6.75 -5.33
CA ARG A 206 -0.85 -7.39 -4.72
C ARG A 206 0.45 -6.78 -5.24
N LEU A 207 0.55 -6.57 -6.55
CA LEU A 207 1.75 -6.05 -7.22
C LEU A 207 1.94 -4.54 -7.07
N THR A 208 0.89 -3.78 -6.76
CA THR A 208 0.92 -2.30 -6.91
C THR A 208 0.40 -1.51 -5.71
N ALA A 209 -0.21 -2.15 -4.72
CA ALA A 209 -0.59 -1.49 -3.46
C ALA A 209 0.57 -1.55 -2.47
N ALA A 210 1.32 -0.46 -2.33
CA ALA A 210 2.52 -0.40 -1.50
C ALA A 210 2.38 0.58 -0.32
N VAL A 211 1.41 0.34 0.55
CA VAL A 211 1.17 1.18 1.74
C VAL A 211 2.09 0.81 2.91
N MET A 212 2.62 1.81 3.62
CA MET A 212 3.29 1.62 4.91
C MET A 212 2.33 1.89 6.07
N ILE A 213 2.21 0.92 6.98
CA ILE A 213 1.36 1.05 8.16
C ILE A 213 2.25 1.50 9.33
N ASN A 214 2.14 2.77 9.69
CA ASN A 214 2.96 3.38 10.73
C ASN A 214 2.21 3.49 12.06
N ARG A 215 2.93 3.29 13.16
CA ARG A 215 2.50 3.52 14.54
C ARG A 215 3.60 4.22 15.33
N GLU A 216 3.23 4.98 16.33
CA GLU A 216 4.15 5.56 17.31
C GLU A 216 4.06 4.77 18.62
N VAL A 217 5.21 4.44 19.20
CA VAL A 217 5.30 3.75 20.49
C VAL A 217 5.09 4.77 21.60
N VAL A 218 3.90 4.76 22.20
CA VAL A 218 3.48 5.73 23.23
C VAL A 218 4.12 5.43 24.58
N GLN A 219 4.42 4.16 24.85
CA GLN A 219 5.10 3.68 26.06
C GLN A 219 5.93 2.44 25.72
N ASP A 220 7.01 2.22 26.47
CA ASP A 220 7.83 1.01 26.37
C ASP A 220 6.95 -0.25 26.40
N LYS A 221 7.17 -1.14 25.44
CA LYS A 221 6.32 -2.32 25.23
C LYS A 221 7.14 -3.53 24.79
N ILE A 222 6.75 -4.71 25.28
CA ILE A 222 7.23 -5.98 24.76
C ILE A 222 6.32 -6.41 23.59
N LEU A 223 6.92 -6.55 22.41
CA LEU A 223 6.32 -7.15 21.23
C LEU A 223 6.67 -8.65 21.20
N ARG A 224 5.66 -9.51 21.26
CA ARG A 224 5.83 -10.95 21.09
C ARG A 224 5.53 -11.33 19.63
N MET A 225 6.53 -11.88 18.95
CA MET A 225 6.39 -12.38 17.57
C MET A 225 5.73 -13.76 17.54
N ALA A 226 5.22 -14.13 16.37
CA ALA A 226 4.58 -15.42 16.12
C ALA A 226 5.49 -16.64 16.34
N ASN A 227 6.81 -16.46 16.22
CA ASN A 227 7.80 -17.49 16.51
C ASN A 227 8.17 -17.59 18.00
N GLY A 228 7.49 -16.83 18.87
CA GLY A 228 7.73 -16.80 20.32
C GLY A 228 8.84 -15.86 20.77
N LYS A 229 9.64 -15.26 19.87
CA LYS A 229 10.65 -14.26 20.25
C LYS A 229 9.99 -12.97 20.74
N GLU A 230 10.59 -12.37 21.75
CA GLU A 230 10.13 -11.11 22.34
C GLU A 230 11.12 -9.99 22.08
N TYR A 231 10.60 -8.83 21.70
CA TYR A 231 11.38 -7.63 21.41
C TYR A 231 10.86 -6.45 22.20
N HIS A 232 11.77 -5.65 22.73
CA HIS A 232 11.43 -4.41 23.43
C HIS A 232 11.31 -3.28 22.40
N LEU A 233 10.16 -2.62 22.38
CA LEU A 233 9.87 -1.40 21.65
C LEU A 233 10.00 -0.23 22.62
N ARG A 234 10.82 0.76 22.25
CA ARG A 234 11.09 1.92 23.10
C ARG A 234 10.09 3.04 22.83
N GLN A 235 9.64 3.70 23.88
CA GLN A 235 8.83 4.91 23.81
C GLN A 235 9.47 5.96 22.90
N GLY A 236 8.65 6.58 22.05
CA GLY A 236 9.06 7.59 21.08
C GLY A 236 9.55 7.04 19.74
N ASP A 237 9.77 5.73 19.63
CA ASP A 237 10.04 5.08 18.35
C ASP A 237 8.78 5.00 17.49
N ARG A 238 9.00 4.70 16.21
CA ARG A 238 7.94 4.31 15.30
C ARG A 238 8.02 2.82 15.00
N VAL A 239 6.86 2.20 14.81
CA VAL A 239 6.77 0.87 14.21
C VAL A 239 6.18 1.01 12.82
N CYS A 240 6.79 0.34 11.84
CA CYS A 240 6.32 0.32 10.46
C CYS A 240 6.10 -1.13 10.02
N LEU A 241 4.89 -1.42 9.52
CA LEU A 241 4.64 -2.62 8.73
C LEU A 241 4.71 -2.24 7.26
N PHE A 242 5.29 -3.11 6.44
CA PHE A 242 5.31 -2.93 4.99
C PHE A 242 4.79 -4.18 4.27
N PRO A 243 3.44 -4.36 4.22
CA PRO A 243 2.79 -5.51 3.58
C PRO A 243 3.22 -5.80 2.15
N PHE A 244 3.66 -4.77 1.42
CA PHE A 244 4.19 -4.90 0.07
C PHE A 244 5.37 -5.87 0.03
N LEU A 245 6.35 -5.73 0.91
CA LEU A 245 7.53 -6.61 0.92
C LEU A 245 7.20 -8.01 1.44
N SER A 246 6.26 -8.11 2.37
CA SER A 246 5.73 -9.38 2.90
C SER A 246 4.39 -9.08 3.58
N PRO A 247 3.28 -9.73 3.18
CA PRO A 247 3.24 -10.96 2.40
C PRO A 247 3.25 -10.78 0.87
N GLN A 248 2.94 -9.59 0.34
CA GLN A 248 2.57 -9.43 -1.08
C GLN A 248 3.68 -9.86 -2.05
N MET A 249 4.93 -9.46 -1.81
CA MET A 249 6.08 -9.76 -2.66
C MET A 249 6.99 -10.85 -2.09
N ASP A 250 6.53 -11.61 -1.10
CA ASP A 250 7.32 -12.65 -0.45
C ASP A 250 7.31 -13.96 -1.29
N PRO A 251 8.46 -14.44 -1.79
CA PRO A 251 8.52 -15.64 -2.62
C PRO A 251 8.20 -16.93 -1.86
N GLU A 252 8.26 -16.96 -0.52
CA GLU A 252 7.81 -18.11 0.28
C GLU A 252 6.27 -18.24 0.28
N ILE A 253 5.55 -17.16 -0.06
CA ILE A 253 4.08 -17.09 -0.03
C ILE A 253 3.52 -17.14 -1.45
N HIS A 254 4.08 -16.32 -2.35
CA HIS A 254 3.64 -16.18 -3.73
C HIS A 254 4.78 -16.57 -4.67
N GLN A 255 4.65 -17.72 -5.34
CA GLN A 255 5.64 -18.16 -6.32
C GLN A 255 5.75 -17.17 -7.49
N ASP A 256 6.99 -16.79 -7.83
CA ASP A 256 7.30 -15.71 -8.77
C ASP A 256 6.53 -14.42 -8.43
N PRO A 257 6.84 -13.78 -7.30
CA PRO A 257 6.03 -12.70 -6.76
C PRO A 257 6.06 -11.44 -7.65
N GLN A 258 7.05 -11.30 -8.52
CA GLN A 258 7.18 -10.17 -9.45
C GLN A 258 6.35 -10.35 -10.73
N ILE A 259 5.87 -11.57 -11.01
CA ILE A 259 5.14 -11.89 -12.24
C ILE A 259 3.65 -11.74 -11.98
N PHE A 260 2.95 -11.09 -12.91
CA PHE A 260 1.50 -11.04 -12.93
C PHE A 260 0.93 -12.41 -13.33
N LYS A 261 0.12 -12.99 -12.45
CA LYS A 261 -0.63 -14.23 -12.71
C LYS A 261 -2.11 -13.98 -12.42
N TYR A 262 -2.91 -13.83 -13.46
CA TYR A 262 -4.31 -13.39 -13.34
C TYR A 262 -5.18 -14.33 -12.50
N ASP A 263 -4.80 -15.60 -12.43
CA ASP A 263 -5.44 -16.71 -11.73
C ASP A 263 -4.80 -17.02 -10.37
N ARG A 264 -3.86 -16.19 -9.88
CA ARG A 264 -3.16 -16.44 -8.59
C ARG A 264 -4.10 -16.66 -7.41
N PHE A 265 -5.26 -16.02 -7.45
CA PHE A 265 -6.31 -16.08 -6.43
C PHE A 265 -7.49 -16.95 -6.83
N LEU A 266 -7.30 -17.87 -7.78
CA LEU A 266 -8.25 -18.89 -8.18
C LEU A 266 -7.72 -20.30 -7.87
N ASN A 267 -8.64 -21.21 -7.57
CA ASN A 267 -8.41 -22.65 -7.61
C ASN A 267 -8.69 -23.19 -9.02
N GLU A 268 -8.37 -24.46 -9.28
CA GLU A 268 -8.61 -25.11 -10.58
C GLU A 268 -10.09 -25.12 -11.00
N ASP A 269 -11.00 -25.12 -10.02
CA ASP A 269 -12.46 -25.06 -10.22
C ASP A 269 -13.02 -23.61 -10.33
N ILE A 270 -12.14 -22.61 -10.47
CA ILE A 270 -12.48 -21.17 -10.58
C ILE A 270 -13.06 -20.59 -9.26
N THR A 271 -13.05 -21.34 -8.16
CA THR A 271 -13.40 -20.79 -6.85
C THR A 271 -12.26 -19.93 -6.29
N VAL A 272 -12.59 -19.02 -5.37
CA VAL A 272 -11.60 -18.12 -4.74
C VAL A 272 -10.58 -18.93 -3.94
N LYS A 273 -9.30 -18.70 -4.23
CA LYS A 273 -8.17 -19.23 -3.45
C LYS A 273 -7.79 -18.25 -2.35
N ASP A 274 -8.11 -18.61 -1.11
CA ASP A 274 -7.85 -17.80 0.09
C ASP A 274 -6.87 -18.46 1.09
N LYS A 275 -6.32 -19.63 0.73
CA LYS A 275 -5.39 -20.40 1.58
C LYS A 275 -3.96 -20.22 1.08
N PHE A 276 -3.20 -19.40 1.80
CA PHE A 276 -1.77 -19.20 1.59
C PHE A 276 -1.01 -19.48 2.88
N TYR A 277 0.24 -19.89 2.74
CA TYR A 277 1.05 -20.40 3.84
C TYR A 277 2.44 -19.75 3.83
N LYS A 278 3.04 -19.62 5.01
CA LYS A 278 4.46 -19.31 5.19
C LYS A 278 4.99 -20.18 6.31
N LYS A 279 6.08 -20.92 6.06
CA LYS A 279 6.66 -21.86 7.05
C LYS A 279 5.59 -22.78 7.65
N GLU A 280 4.79 -23.40 6.77
CA GLU A 280 3.70 -24.33 7.09
C GLU A 280 2.53 -23.74 7.90
N LYS A 281 2.58 -22.45 8.26
CA LYS A 281 1.51 -21.76 8.97
C LYS A 281 0.59 -21.06 7.97
N ARG A 282 -0.72 -21.33 8.07
CA ARG A 282 -1.75 -20.62 7.31
C ARG A 282 -1.72 -19.13 7.68
N LEU A 283 -1.65 -18.28 6.66
CA LEU A 283 -1.69 -16.84 6.82
C LEU A 283 -3.12 -16.34 6.98
N LYS A 284 -3.35 -15.52 8.00
CA LYS A 284 -4.57 -14.71 8.12
C LYS A 284 -4.62 -13.61 7.06
N TYR A 285 -3.46 -13.00 6.79
CA TYR A 285 -3.29 -11.96 5.79
C TYR A 285 -2.24 -12.39 4.77
N TYR A 286 -2.68 -12.72 3.56
CA TYR A 286 -1.80 -13.11 2.43
C TYR A 286 -1.62 -12.01 1.39
N THR A 287 -2.44 -10.96 1.47
CA THR A 287 -2.32 -9.66 0.79
C THR A 287 -3.01 -8.60 1.65
N LEU A 288 -2.52 -7.36 1.71
CA LEU A 288 -3.15 -6.27 2.50
C LEU A 288 -3.23 -4.93 1.74
N PRO A 289 -3.82 -4.87 0.53
CA PRO A 289 -3.91 -3.63 -0.23
C PRO A 289 -4.82 -2.58 0.44
N TRP A 290 -5.75 -3.04 1.27
CA TRP A 290 -6.75 -2.22 1.95
C TRP A 290 -6.39 -1.88 3.41
N GLY A 291 -5.21 -2.28 3.88
CA GLY A 291 -4.87 -2.25 5.31
C GLY A 291 -5.61 -3.34 6.10
N ALA A 292 -5.67 -3.19 7.43
CA ALA A 292 -6.28 -4.19 8.32
C ALA A 292 -6.70 -3.58 9.68
N GLY A 293 -7.49 -4.35 10.43
CA GLY A 293 -8.02 -3.96 11.73
C GLY A 293 -8.93 -2.74 11.67
N LYS A 294 -8.83 -1.84 12.65
CA LYS A 294 -9.63 -0.60 12.71
C LYS A 294 -9.23 0.45 11.65
N ASN A 295 -8.11 0.24 10.96
CA ASN A 295 -7.56 1.14 9.94
C ASN A 295 -7.70 0.56 8.52
N ILE A 296 -8.69 -0.30 8.29
CA ILE A 296 -9.05 -0.76 6.94
C ILE A 296 -9.63 0.40 6.11
N CYS A 297 -9.39 0.36 4.80
CA CYS A 297 -9.95 1.32 3.85
C CYS A 297 -11.48 1.33 3.92
N VAL A 298 -12.06 2.45 4.37
CA VAL A 298 -13.52 2.64 4.46
C VAL A 298 -14.17 2.64 3.07
N GLY A 299 -13.45 3.08 2.04
CA GLY A 299 -13.91 3.15 0.66
C GLY A 299 -13.67 1.87 -0.16
N LYS A 300 -13.29 0.74 0.46
CA LYS A 300 -12.94 -0.50 -0.24
C LYS A 300 -14.04 -0.94 -1.23
N GLU A 301 -15.26 -1.13 -0.74
CA GLU A 301 -16.36 -1.66 -1.57
C GLU A 301 -16.68 -0.70 -2.73
N PHE A 302 -16.74 0.59 -2.45
CA PHE A 302 -16.91 1.61 -3.49
C PHE A 302 -15.79 1.59 -4.54
N ALA A 303 -14.53 1.48 -4.11
CA ALA A 303 -13.38 1.45 -5.01
C ALA A 303 -13.39 0.20 -5.91
N VAL A 304 -13.72 -0.97 -5.35
CA VAL A 304 -13.85 -2.21 -6.12
C VAL A 304 -14.95 -2.07 -7.17
N THR A 305 -16.14 -1.61 -6.77
CA THR A 305 -17.26 -1.40 -7.70
C THR A 305 -16.93 -0.37 -8.79
N ALA A 306 -16.32 0.75 -8.43
CA ALA A 306 -15.94 1.80 -9.38
C ALA A 306 -14.90 1.32 -10.41
N ILE A 307 -13.86 0.60 -9.96
CA ILE A 307 -12.84 0.03 -10.87
C ILE A 307 -13.48 -1.02 -11.78
N LYS A 308 -14.34 -1.89 -11.23
CA LYS A 308 -15.05 -2.93 -12.00
C LYS A 308 -15.95 -2.32 -13.07
N GLN A 309 -16.80 -1.37 -12.70
CA GLN A 309 -17.66 -0.63 -13.63
C GLN A 309 -16.86 0.06 -14.74
N PHE A 310 -15.77 0.75 -14.37
CA PHE A 310 -14.92 1.44 -15.33
C PHE A 310 -14.31 0.46 -16.34
N VAL A 311 -13.70 -0.62 -15.88
CA VAL A 311 -13.08 -1.62 -16.77
C VAL A 311 -14.13 -2.32 -17.64
N PHE A 312 -15.28 -2.69 -17.07
CA PHE A 312 -16.34 -3.35 -17.84
C PHE A 312 -16.90 -2.45 -18.92
N LEU A 313 -17.11 -1.17 -18.63
CA LEU A 313 -17.55 -0.17 -19.62
C LEU A 313 -16.56 -0.09 -20.78
N LEU A 314 -15.26 0.03 -20.49
CA LEU A 314 -14.22 0.11 -21.51
C LEU A 314 -14.16 -1.17 -22.34
N LEU A 315 -14.09 -2.34 -21.70
CA LEU A 315 -13.96 -3.61 -22.42
C LEU A 315 -15.24 -3.99 -23.20
N THR A 316 -16.40 -3.51 -22.78
CA THR A 316 -17.67 -3.70 -23.49
C THR A 316 -17.73 -2.82 -24.73
N HIS A 317 -17.46 -1.51 -24.58
CA HIS A 317 -17.77 -0.51 -25.59
C HIS A 317 -16.59 -0.09 -26.47
N LEU A 318 -15.35 -0.38 -26.08
CA LEU A 318 -14.15 0.04 -26.81
C LEU A 318 -13.34 -1.15 -27.32
N ASP A 319 -12.86 -1.02 -28.55
CA ASP A 319 -11.68 -1.77 -28.99
C ASP A 319 -10.46 -0.98 -28.51
N MET A 320 -9.66 -1.59 -27.64
CA MET A 320 -8.44 -1.00 -27.09
C MET A 320 -7.24 -1.87 -27.45
N GLU A 321 -6.15 -1.24 -27.86
CA GLU A 321 -4.90 -1.90 -28.18
C GLU A 321 -3.71 -1.00 -27.82
N MET A 322 -2.56 -1.62 -27.53
CA MET A 322 -1.32 -0.89 -27.32
C MET A 322 -0.86 -0.27 -28.64
N CYS A 323 -0.36 0.96 -28.61
CA CYS A 323 0.16 1.62 -29.81
C CYS A 323 1.38 0.88 -30.39
N ASP A 324 2.19 0.30 -29.51
CA ASP A 324 3.28 -0.61 -29.84
C ASP A 324 2.93 -2.00 -29.24
N PRO A 325 2.73 -3.04 -30.07
CA PRO A 325 2.39 -4.39 -29.60
C PRO A 325 3.45 -5.03 -28.69
N GLU A 326 4.72 -4.61 -28.81
CA GLU A 326 5.83 -5.13 -28.01
C GLU A 326 6.11 -4.26 -26.77
N ALA A 327 5.29 -3.21 -26.54
CA ALA A 327 5.43 -2.35 -25.39
C ALA A 327 5.27 -3.15 -24.09
N LYS A 328 6.17 -2.87 -23.15
CA LYS A 328 6.08 -3.38 -21.78
C LYS A 328 5.46 -2.34 -20.88
N LEU A 329 4.93 -2.81 -19.75
CA LEU A 329 4.48 -1.89 -18.71
C LEU A 329 5.64 -1.00 -18.24
N PRO A 330 5.40 0.32 -18.06
CA PRO A 330 6.40 1.21 -17.52
C PRO A 330 6.81 0.76 -16.11
N PRO A 331 8.07 1.00 -15.71
CA PRO A 331 8.54 0.66 -14.37
C PRO A 331 7.77 1.47 -13.32
N VAL A 332 7.77 1.00 -12.08
CA VAL A 332 7.19 1.73 -10.95
C VAL A 332 8.06 2.94 -10.61
N ASN A 333 7.43 4.08 -10.33
CA ASN A 333 8.11 5.22 -9.73
C ASN A 333 8.45 4.93 -8.25
N PRO A 334 9.75 4.82 -7.88
CA PRO A 334 10.17 4.42 -6.53
C PRO A 334 9.75 5.42 -5.45
N SER A 335 9.49 6.68 -5.80
CA SER A 335 9.04 7.70 -4.84
C SER A 335 7.64 7.45 -4.29
N ARG A 336 6.91 6.47 -4.84
CA ARG A 336 5.53 6.13 -4.44
C ARG A 336 5.45 5.04 -3.37
N TYR A 337 6.55 4.33 -3.09
CA TYR A 337 6.57 3.33 -2.03
C TYR A 337 6.21 3.95 -0.67
N GLY A 338 5.20 3.38 -0.02
CA GLY A 338 4.69 3.79 1.29
C GLY A 338 3.41 4.62 1.27
N PHE A 339 3.00 5.16 0.12
CA PHE A 339 1.90 6.13 0.04
C PHE A 339 0.54 5.55 -0.37
N GLY A 340 0.49 4.32 -0.89
CA GLY A 340 -0.74 3.71 -1.40
C GLY A 340 -0.49 2.98 -2.70
N MET A 341 -1.30 3.26 -3.73
CA MET A 341 -1.10 2.70 -5.06
C MET A 341 0.13 3.30 -5.73
N LEU A 342 0.98 2.41 -6.26
CA LEU A 342 2.14 2.77 -7.06
C LEU A 342 1.68 3.46 -8.34
N GLN A 343 2.53 4.36 -8.84
CA GLN A 343 2.32 5.02 -10.12
C GLN A 343 3.47 4.65 -11.06
N PRO A 344 3.21 4.56 -12.37
CA PRO A 344 4.26 4.32 -13.35
C PRO A 344 5.24 5.50 -13.41
N ASP A 345 6.48 5.20 -13.77
CA ASP A 345 7.46 6.16 -14.24
C ASP A 345 7.38 6.24 -15.76
N GLY A 346 6.42 7.04 -16.25
CA GLY A 346 6.00 7.09 -17.65
C GLY A 346 4.54 6.68 -17.83
N ASP A 347 4.18 6.28 -19.04
CA ASP A 347 2.81 5.89 -19.40
C ASP A 347 2.81 4.78 -20.46
N LEU A 348 1.72 4.01 -20.54
CA LEU A 348 1.52 3.01 -21.59
C LEU A 348 0.62 3.61 -22.68
N GLN A 349 1.19 3.85 -23.86
CA GLN A 349 0.44 4.45 -24.97
C GLN A 349 -0.55 3.45 -25.56
N VAL A 350 -1.83 3.82 -25.54
CA VAL A 350 -2.93 3.01 -26.07
C VAL A 350 -3.73 3.81 -27.09
N ARG A 351 -4.27 3.12 -28.08
CA ARG A 351 -5.29 3.66 -28.99
C ARG A 351 -6.59 2.92 -28.77
N TYR A 352 -7.69 3.64 -28.88
CA TYR A 352 -9.02 3.09 -28.69
C TYR A 352 -10.01 3.65 -29.68
N ARG A 353 -11.04 2.87 -29.99
CA ARG A 353 -12.20 3.29 -30.78
C ARG A 353 -13.47 2.68 -30.22
N LEU A 354 -14.60 3.33 -30.46
CA LEU A 354 -15.91 2.76 -30.15
C LEU A 354 -16.13 1.50 -30.99
N LYS A 355 -16.62 0.43 -30.37
CA LYS A 355 -17.07 -0.76 -31.09
C LYS A 355 -18.29 -0.42 -31.91
N MET A 356 -18.30 -0.87 -33.17
CA MET A 356 -19.47 -0.72 -34.02
C MET A 356 -20.60 -1.62 -33.49
N PRO A 357 -21.85 -1.13 -33.41
CA PRO A 357 -22.98 -1.99 -33.05
C PRO A 357 -23.09 -3.15 -34.05
N GLN A 358 -23.21 -4.38 -33.56
CA GLN A 358 -23.37 -5.59 -34.39
C GLN A 358 -24.67 -5.62 -35.24
N HIS A 359 -25.47 -4.54 -35.24
CA HIS A 359 -26.78 -4.45 -35.89
C HIS A 359 -26.78 -3.79 -37.28
N LYS A 360 -25.62 -3.74 -37.95
CA LYS A 360 -25.51 -3.37 -39.37
C LYS A 360 -24.57 -4.32 -40.10
N MET A 361 -25.02 -5.53 -40.37
CA MET A 361 -24.57 -6.39 -41.48
C MET A 361 -25.78 -7.03 -42.12
#